data_AF-A0A6B3HRA1-F1
#
_entry.id   AF-A0A6B3HRA1-F1
#
_cell.length_a   1.000
_cell.length_b   1.000
_cell.length_c   1.000
_cell.angle_alpha   90.00
_cell.angle_beta   90.00
_cell.angle_gamma   90.00
#
_symmetry.space_group_name_H-M   'P 1'
#
loop_
_entity.id
_entity.type
_entity.pdbx_description
1 polymer ?
#
loop_
_entity_poly.entity_id
_entity_poly.type
_entity_poly.pdbx_seq_one_letter_code
_entity_poly.pdbx_strand_id
1 'polypeptide(L)'
;PGTAYRHSQPSGAGNYISIDHGGGWQTYYFHLNAFSVANGAQVGQGQQIGTTGSTGNSSGAHIHYEQLLNGVGQNIVINGQSLSPYPGSYYNKYLTSDNGCGGGPGKYWVDTFANATGYAAPNTADAQGILNAGTNYVYCKVWGSRVGTATQFNHWWLRTDLDSVYAGKNGRNAYVSAYYLSRWGNDEARDNNGTVIPNC
;
A
#
# COMPACT_ATOMS: atom_id res chain seq x y z
N PRO A 1 -7.79 2.67 2.84
CA PRO A 1 -9.10 2.09 2.45
C PRO A 1 -10.14 3.22 2.33
N GLY A 2 -11.24 3.02 1.62
CA GLY A 2 -12.28 4.05 1.49
C GLY A 2 -13.33 3.73 0.43
N THR A 3 -14.17 4.71 0.11
CA THR A 3 -15.18 4.61 -0.95
C THR A 3 -14.70 5.32 -2.21
N ALA A 4 -14.56 4.59 -3.33
CA ALA A 4 -14.09 5.13 -4.60
C ALA A 4 -15.26 5.63 -5.48
N TYR A 5 -15.11 6.83 -6.04
CA TYR A 5 -16.07 7.44 -6.96
C TYR A 5 -15.39 7.77 -8.29
N ARG A 6 -16.08 7.47 -9.39
CA ARG A 6 -15.61 7.72 -10.76
C ARG A 6 -16.12 9.07 -11.25
N HIS A 7 -15.26 9.79 -11.95
CA HIS A 7 -15.57 11.09 -12.52
C HIS A 7 -14.97 11.22 -13.92
N SER A 8 -15.54 12.12 -14.73
CA SER A 8 -15.00 12.45 -16.05
C SER A 8 -15.09 13.96 -16.29
N GLN A 9 -13.94 14.58 -16.55
CA GLN A 9 -13.81 16.00 -16.87
C GLN A 9 -12.88 16.17 -18.10
N PRO A 10 -13.41 16.08 -19.33
CA PRO A 10 -12.62 16.02 -20.55
C PRO A 10 -11.68 17.21 -20.80
N SER A 11 -11.99 18.41 -20.29
CA SER A 11 -11.18 19.62 -20.49
C SER A 11 -10.12 19.85 -19.41
N GLY A 12 -10.01 18.98 -18.41
CA GLY A 12 -9.10 19.16 -17.28
C GLY A 12 -8.60 17.82 -16.76
N ALA A 13 -9.18 17.37 -15.65
CA ALA A 13 -8.80 16.16 -14.93
C ALA A 13 -8.87 14.84 -15.72
N GLY A 14 -9.55 14.81 -16.87
CA GLY A 14 -9.77 13.58 -17.64
C GLY A 14 -10.69 12.62 -16.90
N ASN A 15 -10.47 11.32 -17.08
CA ASN A 15 -11.10 10.31 -16.22
C ASN A 15 -10.34 10.26 -14.90
N TYR A 16 -11.05 10.31 -13.78
CA TYR A 16 -10.40 10.30 -12.48
C TYR A 16 -11.22 9.59 -11.41
N ILE A 17 -10.52 9.12 -10.38
CA ILE A 17 -11.14 8.53 -9.20
C ILE A 17 -10.87 9.45 -8.00
N SER A 18 -11.90 9.71 -7.22
CA SER A 18 -11.75 10.23 -5.86
C SER A 18 -12.03 9.13 -4.84
N ILE A 19 -11.22 8.99 -3.80
CA ILE A 19 -11.50 8.08 -2.69
C ILE A 19 -11.78 8.89 -1.44
N ASP A 20 -12.94 8.66 -0.84
CA ASP A 20 -13.28 9.13 0.51
C ASP A 20 -12.80 8.12 1.55
N HIS A 21 -11.85 8.52 2.38
CA HIS A 21 -11.26 7.68 3.43
C HIS A 21 -11.96 7.82 4.79
N GLY A 22 -12.98 8.68 4.89
CA GLY A 22 -13.60 9.08 6.14
C GLY A 22 -12.79 10.13 6.91
N GLY A 23 -13.39 10.72 7.94
CA GLY A 23 -12.73 11.72 8.79
C GLY A 23 -12.26 12.98 8.04
N GLY A 24 -12.85 13.28 6.88
CA GLY A 24 -12.50 14.42 6.03
C GLY A 24 -11.32 14.19 5.08
N TRP A 25 -10.72 13.00 5.09
CA TRP A 25 -9.61 12.66 4.18
C TRP A 25 -10.11 12.21 2.80
N GLN A 26 -9.53 12.79 1.76
CA GLN A 26 -9.81 12.42 0.37
C GLN A 26 -8.52 12.33 -0.45
N THR A 27 -8.50 11.43 -1.42
CA THR A 27 -7.43 11.36 -2.43
C THR A 27 -8.02 11.38 -3.84
N TYR A 28 -7.27 11.92 -4.80
CA TYR A 28 -7.68 12.04 -6.20
C TYR A 28 -6.59 11.47 -7.12
N TYR A 29 -7.04 10.80 -8.19
CA TYR A 29 -6.19 10.10 -9.15
C TYR A 29 -6.65 10.44 -10.57
N PHE A 30 -5.98 11.38 -11.23
CA PHE A 30 -6.41 11.95 -12.51
C PHE A 30 -5.75 11.32 -13.74
N HIS A 31 -6.21 11.75 -14.91
CA HIS A 31 -5.68 11.37 -16.23
C HIS A 31 -5.74 9.86 -16.52
N LEU A 32 -6.63 9.12 -15.85
CA LEU A 32 -6.74 7.67 -16.00
C LEU A 32 -7.16 7.29 -17.43
N ASN A 33 -6.64 6.18 -17.92
CA ASN A 33 -7.12 5.56 -19.16
C ASN A 33 -8.44 4.80 -18.91
N ALA A 34 -8.48 4.03 -17.82
CA ALA A 34 -9.62 3.19 -17.47
C ALA A 34 -9.80 3.06 -15.94
N PHE A 35 -11.03 2.79 -15.54
CA PHE A 35 -11.40 2.49 -14.15
C PHE A 35 -11.40 0.98 -13.90
N SER A 36 -10.83 0.54 -12.78
CA SER A 36 -10.81 -0.88 -12.36
C SER A 36 -11.81 -1.21 -11.25
N VAL A 37 -12.42 -0.19 -10.63
CA VAL A 37 -13.40 -0.35 -9.53
C VAL A 37 -14.69 0.40 -9.84
N ALA A 38 -15.85 -0.12 -9.45
CA ALA A 38 -17.15 0.51 -9.71
C ALA A 38 -17.31 1.85 -8.96
N ASN A 39 -18.24 2.69 -9.43
CA ASN A 39 -18.59 3.91 -8.70
C ASN A 39 -19.28 3.55 -7.37
N GLY A 40 -18.82 4.13 -6.25
CA GLY A 40 -19.27 3.81 -4.90
C GLY A 40 -18.65 2.54 -4.30
N ALA A 41 -17.65 1.92 -4.95
CA ALA A 41 -17.02 0.70 -4.45
C ALA A 41 -16.19 0.95 -3.19
N GLN A 42 -16.29 0.06 -2.20
CA GLN A 42 -15.31 -0.01 -1.11
C GLN A 42 -13.98 -0.53 -1.66
N VAL A 43 -12.89 0.15 -1.34
CA VAL A 43 -11.54 -0.22 -1.77
C VAL A 43 -10.59 -0.32 -0.60
N GLY A 44 -9.77 -1.37 -0.61
CA GLY A 44 -8.66 -1.57 0.31
C GLY A 44 -7.44 -0.75 -0.08
N GLN A 45 -6.50 -0.60 0.86
CA GLN A 45 -5.15 -0.16 0.50
C GLN A 45 -4.49 -1.23 -0.39
N GLY A 46 -3.66 -0.81 -1.35
CA GLY A 46 -3.01 -1.72 -2.30
C GLY A 46 -3.90 -2.23 -3.44
N GLN A 47 -5.22 -2.06 -3.34
CA GLN A 47 -6.15 -2.47 -4.39
C GLN A 47 -5.98 -1.60 -5.65
N GLN A 48 -5.92 -2.24 -6.82
CA GLN A 48 -5.92 -1.52 -8.09
C GLN A 48 -7.28 -0.83 -8.32
N ILE A 49 -7.24 0.48 -8.56
CA ILE A 49 -8.43 1.31 -8.81
C ILE A 49 -8.58 1.74 -10.27
N GLY A 50 -7.50 1.73 -11.05
CA GLY A 50 -7.51 2.13 -12.45
C GLY A 50 -6.16 1.90 -13.12
N THR A 51 -6.05 2.39 -14.35
CA THR A 51 -4.82 2.37 -15.14
C THR A 51 -4.45 3.78 -15.56
N THR A 52 -3.18 4.17 -15.35
CA THR A 52 -2.63 5.46 -15.80
C THR A 52 -2.86 5.67 -17.29
N GLY A 53 -3.15 6.91 -17.68
CA GLY A 53 -3.38 7.29 -19.07
C GLY A 53 -2.97 8.74 -19.31
N SER A 54 -3.55 9.33 -20.35
CA SER A 54 -3.34 10.73 -20.73
C SER A 54 -4.67 11.42 -21.08
N THR A 55 -5.76 11.04 -20.41
CA THR A 55 -7.07 11.66 -20.65
C THR A 55 -7.14 13.07 -20.05
N GLY A 56 -8.00 13.92 -20.60
CA GLY A 56 -8.12 15.30 -20.15
C GLY A 56 -7.03 16.21 -20.73
N ASN A 57 -6.71 17.27 -20.00
CA ASN A 57 -5.61 18.17 -20.34
C ASN A 57 -4.29 17.59 -19.81
N SER A 58 -3.64 16.75 -20.63
CA SER A 58 -2.39 16.09 -20.29
C SER A 58 -1.42 16.13 -21.47
N SER A 59 -0.13 16.36 -21.19
CA SER A 59 0.94 16.37 -22.20
C SER A 59 1.53 14.98 -22.49
N GLY A 60 1.12 13.95 -21.74
CA GLY A 60 1.60 12.57 -21.90
C GLY A 60 1.09 11.66 -20.78
N ALA A 61 1.32 10.35 -20.91
CA ALA A 61 0.81 9.41 -19.92
C ALA A 61 1.49 9.59 -18.55
N HIS A 62 0.71 10.02 -17.55
CA HIS A 62 1.18 10.22 -16.18
C HIS A 62 0.00 10.18 -15.19
N ILE A 63 0.31 10.20 -13.89
CA ILE A 63 -0.70 10.35 -12.84
C ILE A 63 -0.54 11.71 -12.18
N HIS A 64 -1.64 12.47 -12.07
CA HIS A 64 -1.74 13.59 -11.14
C HIS A 64 -2.46 13.08 -9.90
N TYR A 65 -1.84 13.27 -8.74
CA TYR A 65 -2.32 12.80 -7.45
C TYR A 65 -2.49 13.96 -6.49
N GLU A 66 -3.59 13.96 -5.75
CA GLU A 66 -3.85 14.92 -4.68
C GLU A 66 -4.32 14.20 -3.41
N GLN A 67 -4.04 14.82 -2.26
CA GLN A 67 -4.59 14.44 -0.96
C GLN A 67 -5.08 15.67 -0.21
N LEU A 68 -6.30 15.59 0.30
CA LEU A 68 -7.00 16.68 0.95
C LEU A 68 -7.47 16.24 2.33
N LEU A 69 -7.46 17.17 3.28
CA LEU A 69 -8.13 17.05 4.57
C LEU A 69 -9.14 18.19 4.69
N ASN A 70 -10.42 17.86 4.84
CA ASN A 70 -11.53 18.82 4.91
C ASN A 70 -11.54 19.81 3.74
N GLY A 71 -11.25 19.33 2.53
CA GLY A 71 -11.19 20.15 1.31
C GLY A 71 -9.90 20.96 1.15
N VAL A 72 -8.96 20.89 2.09
CA VAL A 72 -7.68 21.61 2.02
C VAL A 72 -6.57 20.67 1.57
N GLY A 73 -5.87 21.01 0.49
CA GLY A 73 -4.73 20.26 -0.03
C GLY A 73 -3.61 20.13 1.01
N GLN A 74 -3.09 18.91 1.17
CA GLN A 74 -2.04 18.60 2.15
C GLN A 74 -0.70 18.35 1.47
N ASN A 75 0.39 18.51 2.22
CA ASN A 75 1.72 18.13 1.77
C ASN A 75 1.78 16.60 1.58
N ILE A 76 2.16 16.17 0.38
CA ILE A 76 2.33 14.75 0.08
C ILE A 76 3.64 14.26 0.71
N VAL A 77 3.55 13.26 1.57
CA VAL A 77 4.70 12.55 2.15
C VAL A 77 4.65 11.13 1.65
N ILE A 78 5.55 10.79 0.74
CA ILE A 78 5.73 9.40 0.30
C ILE A 78 6.99 8.93 0.99
N ASN A 79 6.92 7.76 1.63
CA ASN A 79 8.14 7.15 2.13
C ASN A 79 8.88 8.01 3.18
N GLY A 80 8.13 8.71 4.04
CA GLY A 80 8.68 9.63 5.04
C GLY A 80 9.39 10.85 4.44
N GLN A 81 9.36 11.02 3.12
CA GLN A 81 9.94 12.14 2.40
C GLN A 81 8.81 13.05 1.91
N SER A 82 8.81 14.28 2.39
CA SER A 82 7.87 15.30 1.91
C SER A 82 8.21 15.69 0.47
N LEU A 83 7.20 15.72 -0.40
CA LEU A 83 7.31 16.29 -1.75
C LEU A 83 7.23 17.82 -1.74
N SER A 84 6.86 18.43 -0.62
CA SER A 84 6.90 19.89 -0.43
C SER A 84 8.33 20.41 -0.14
N PRO A 85 8.68 21.66 -0.52
CA PRO A 85 7.93 22.52 -1.44
C PRO A 85 7.86 21.90 -2.84
N TYR A 86 6.70 22.03 -3.50
CA TYR A 86 6.51 21.55 -4.85
C TYR A 86 7.37 22.39 -5.80
N PRO A 87 8.28 21.79 -6.59
CA PRO A 87 9.08 22.57 -7.51
C PRO A 87 8.17 23.24 -8.53
N GLY A 88 8.39 24.53 -8.80
CA GLY A 88 7.64 25.31 -9.80
C GLY A 88 7.91 24.90 -11.25
N SER A 89 8.60 23.78 -11.46
CA SER A 89 8.92 23.22 -12.76
C SER A 89 8.95 21.70 -12.68
N TYR A 90 8.44 21.05 -13.72
CA TYR A 90 8.51 19.60 -13.88
C TYR A 90 9.96 19.10 -13.74
N TYR A 91 10.14 17.85 -13.31
CA TYR A 91 11.46 17.18 -13.30
C TYR A 91 12.51 17.74 -12.30
N ASN A 92 12.08 18.36 -11.20
CA ASN A 92 13.02 18.92 -10.20
C ASN A 92 12.98 18.22 -8.82
N LYS A 93 12.08 17.25 -8.63
CA LYS A 93 12.02 16.44 -7.42
C LYS A 93 11.62 15.01 -7.78
N TYR A 94 12.38 14.06 -7.27
CA TYR A 94 12.22 12.64 -7.60
C TYR A 94 12.20 11.83 -6.32
N LEU A 95 11.33 10.82 -6.30
CA LEU A 95 11.42 9.71 -5.37
C LEU A 95 11.59 8.44 -6.19
N THR A 96 12.63 7.67 -5.89
CA THR A 96 12.80 6.36 -6.50
C THR A 96 11.74 5.42 -5.94
N SER A 97 10.97 4.78 -6.82
CA SER A 97 9.98 3.80 -6.41
C SER A 97 10.66 2.63 -5.69
N ASP A 98 10.12 2.25 -4.54
CA ASP A 98 10.52 1.04 -3.82
C ASP A 98 9.75 -0.21 -4.31
N ASN A 99 8.90 -0.09 -5.35
CA ASN A 99 8.13 -1.19 -5.92
C ASN A 99 8.99 -2.26 -6.62
N GLY A 100 10.30 -2.21 -6.48
CA GLY A 100 11.22 -3.21 -7.05
C GLY A 100 11.40 -3.12 -8.56
N CYS A 101 10.88 -2.09 -9.23
CA CYS A 101 11.00 -1.90 -10.69
C CYS A 101 12.45 -1.74 -11.19
N GLY A 102 13.42 -1.60 -10.28
CA GLY A 102 14.85 -1.43 -10.57
C GLY A 102 15.77 -2.47 -9.90
N GLY A 103 15.30 -3.69 -9.61
CA GLY A 103 16.15 -4.78 -9.10
C GLY A 103 16.28 -4.89 -7.57
N GLY A 104 15.37 -4.27 -6.81
CA GLY A 104 15.15 -4.64 -5.41
C GLY A 104 14.43 -5.99 -5.29
N PRO A 105 14.39 -6.62 -4.10
CA PRO A 105 13.62 -7.86 -3.91
C PRO A 105 12.18 -7.61 -4.33
N GLY A 106 11.68 -8.43 -5.27
CA GLY A 106 10.33 -8.28 -5.82
C GLY A 106 9.28 -8.21 -4.72
N LYS A 107 8.22 -7.42 -4.92
CA LYS A 107 7.07 -7.39 -4.03
C LYS A 107 6.17 -8.59 -4.30
N TYR A 108 5.78 -9.29 -3.24
CA TYR A 108 4.87 -10.43 -3.27
C TYR A 108 3.55 -10.02 -2.62
N TRP A 109 2.45 -10.12 -3.36
CA TRP A 109 1.14 -9.68 -2.86
C TRP A 109 0.48 -10.78 -2.05
N VAL A 110 0.00 -10.45 -0.86
CA VAL A 110 -0.62 -11.37 0.11
C VAL A 110 -1.89 -10.77 0.68
N ASP A 111 -2.90 -11.60 0.91
CA ASP A 111 -4.11 -11.16 1.61
C ASP A 111 -4.05 -11.56 3.09
N THR A 112 -4.24 -10.59 3.99
CA THR A 112 -4.34 -10.81 5.44
C THR A 112 -5.78 -10.79 5.92
N PHE A 113 -6.17 -11.75 6.76
CA PHE A 113 -7.57 -11.87 7.22
C PHE A 113 -7.92 -10.92 8.37
N ALA A 114 -6.91 -10.34 9.02
CA ALA A 114 -7.06 -9.41 10.13
C ALA A 114 -5.87 -8.45 10.18
N ASN A 115 -6.03 -7.36 10.95
CA ASN A 115 -4.95 -6.44 11.25
C ASN A 115 -3.82 -7.22 11.97
N ALA A 116 -2.59 -7.06 11.48
CA ALA A 116 -1.42 -7.73 12.01
C ALA A 116 -0.50 -6.71 12.70
N THR A 117 -0.10 -6.99 13.94
CA THR A 117 0.94 -6.21 14.60
C THR A 117 2.28 -6.45 13.90
N GLY A 118 2.95 -5.36 13.54
CA GLY A 118 4.31 -5.38 12.99
C GLY A 118 5.36 -5.18 14.08
N TYR A 119 6.49 -5.87 13.94
CA TYR A 119 7.57 -5.91 14.93
C TYR A 119 8.92 -5.55 14.29
N ALA A 120 9.88 -5.09 15.09
CA ALA A 120 11.22 -4.78 14.59
C ALA A 120 11.98 -6.02 14.08
N ALA A 121 11.62 -7.20 14.58
CA ALA A 121 12.20 -8.49 14.20
C ALA A 121 11.20 -9.64 14.44
N PRO A 122 11.43 -10.84 13.88
CA PRO A 122 10.57 -12.03 14.10
C PRO A 122 10.46 -12.53 15.55
N ASN A 123 11.43 -12.22 16.40
CA ASN A 123 11.56 -12.83 17.74
C ASN A 123 11.59 -11.77 18.85
N THR A 124 10.94 -10.63 18.64
CA THR A 124 10.93 -9.52 19.61
C THR A 124 9.51 -9.15 20.02
N ALA A 125 9.37 -8.59 21.22
CA ALA A 125 8.15 -7.92 21.67
C ALA A 125 8.09 -6.45 21.22
N ASP A 126 9.12 -5.94 20.53
CA ASP A 126 9.22 -4.55 20.09
C ASP A 126 8.28 -4.24 18.90
N ALA A 127 7.01 -3.98 19.23
CA ALA A 127 5.98 -3.64 18.28
C ALA A 127 6.21 -2.24 17.67
N GLN A 128 6.10 -2.16 16.34
CA GLN A 128 6.34 -0.95 15.55
C GLN A 128 5.05 -0.29 15.06
N GLY A 129 3.98 -1.06 14.90
CA GLY A 129 2.73 -0.54 14.32
C GLY A 129 1.78 -1.65 13.87
N ILE A 130 0.85 -1.29 12.97
CA ILE A 130 -0.16 -2.21 12.43
C ILE A 130 -0.10 -2.23 10.91
N LEU A 131 -0.11 -3.44 10.35
CA LEU A 131 -0.49 -3.72 8.96
C LEU A 131 -1.99 -4.04 8.94
N ASN A 132 -2.76 -3.31 8.16
CA ASN A 132 -4.21 -3.48 8.08
C ASN A 132 -4.57 -4.76 7.33
N ALA A 133 -5.73 -5.32 7.67
CA ALA A 133 -6.32 -6.42 6.93
C ALA A 133 -6.54 -6.06 5.45
N GLY A 134 -6.35 -7.02 4.55
CA GLY A 134 -6.55 -6.86 3.12
C GLY A 134 -5.33 -7.25 2.29
N THR A 135 -5.27 -6.76 1.06
CA THR A 135 -4.17 -7.05 0.13
C THR A 135 -2.96 -6.18 0.43
N ASN A 136 -1.89 -6.81 0.87
CA ASN A 136 -0.63 -6.21 1.28
C ASN A 136 0.51 -6.73 0.39
N TYR A 137 1.63 -6.02 0.34
CA TYR A 137 2.85 -6.54 -0.28
C TYR A 137 3.84 -6.97 0.80
N VAL A 138 4.69 -7.94 0.50
CA VAL A 138 5.81 -8.35 1.35
C VAL A 138 7.06 -8.53 0.50
N TYR A 139 8.22 -8.38 1.11
CA TYR A 139 9.52 -8.47 0.42
C TYR A 139 10.11 -9.87 0.46
N CYS A 140 10.08 -10.51 1.63
CA CYS A 140 10.70 -11.79 1.90
C CYS A 140 10.16 -12.38 3.20
N LYS A 141 10.51 -13.63 3.49
CA LYS A 141 10.15 -14.36 4.71
C LYS A 141 11.37 -14.77 5.52
N VAL A 142 11.19 -14.91 6.82
CA VAL A 142 12.23 -15.39 7.74
C VAL A 142 11.59 -16.26 8.82
N TRP A 143 12.32 -17.27 9.29
CA TRP A 143 11.85 -18.16 10.35
C TRP A 143 12.00 -17.49 11.72
N GLY A 144 10.99 -17.62 12.58
CA GLY A 144 11.00 -17.01 13.90
C GLY A 144 10.02 -17.66 14.87
N SER A 145 9.61 -16.87 15.87
CA SER A 145 8.71 -17.29 16.94
C SER A 145 7.37 -17.73 16.38
N ARG A 146 6.83 -18.81 16.95
CA ARG A 146 5.50 -19.29 16.60
C ARG A 146 4.44 -18.27 16.99
N VAL A 147 3.57 -17.93 16.04
CA VAL A 147 2.34 -17.18 16.29
C VAL A 147 1.14 -18.04 15.90
N GLY A 148 0.11 -18.04 16.74
CA GLY A 148 -1.16 -18.71 16.47
C GLY A 148 -1.70 -19.49 17.66
N THR A 149 -2.62 -20.40 17.37
CA THR A 149 -3.30 -21.29 18.31
C THR A 149 -2.66 -22.69 18.30
N ALA A 150 -3.27 -23.65 18.98
CA ALA A 150 -2.82 -25.05 18.99
C ALA A 150 -2.94 -25.72 17.60
N THR A 151 -3.93 -25.34 16.80
CA THR A 151 -4.26 -25.99 15.53
C THR A 151 -3.90 -25.16 14.30
N GLN A 152 -3.83 -23.84 14.45
CA GLN A 152 -3.48 -22.89 13.39
C GLN A 152 -2.29 -22.05 13.84
N PHE A 153 -1.17 -22.14 13.15
CA PHE A 153 0.04 -21.44 13.55
C PHE A 153 0.98 -21.17 12.37
N ASN A 154 1.91 -20.25 12.56
CA ASN A 154 2.97 -20.03 11.60
C ASN A 154 4.26 -19.54 12.29
N HIS A 155 5.39 -20.07 11.85
CA HIS A 155 6.74 -19.63 12.23
C HIS A 155 7.36 -18.68 11.21
N TRP A 156 6.77 -18.51 10.03
CA TRP A 156 7.23 -17.53 9.05
C TRP A 156 6.80 -16.12 9.45
N TRP A 157 7.73 -15.21 9.29
CA TRP A 157 7.55 -13.78 9.45
C TRP A 157 7.87 -13.08 8.14
N LEU A 158 6.97 -12.19 7.73
CA LEU A 158 7.02 -11.51 6.45
C LEU A 158 7.54 -10.09 6.65
N ARG A 159 8.59 -9.74 5.92
CA ARG A 159 9.13 -8.38 5.94
C ARG A 159 8.27 -7.48 5.05
N THR A 160 7.77 -6.39 5.61
CA THR A 160 6.85 -5.44 4.95
C THR A 160 6.99 -4.03 5.53
N ASP A 161 6.32 -3.07 4.95
CA ASP A 161 6.06 -1.78 5.56
C ASP A 161 4.65 -1.75 6.16
N LEU A 162 4.47 -1.05 7.28
CA LEU A 162 3.23 -0.97 8.06
C LEU A 162 2.39 0.24 7.66
N ASP A 163 1.07 0.10 7.73
CA ASP A 163 0.12 1.17 7.38
C ASP A 163 0.01 2.25 8.45
N SER A 164 0.21 1.86 9.71
CA SER A 164 0.26 2.78 10.84
C SER A 164 1.47 2.48 11.70
N VAL A 165 2.10 3.54 12.21
CA VAL A 165 3.35 3.46 12.98
C VAL A 165 3.09 4.05 14.36
N TYR A 166 3.48 3.32 15.40
CA TYR A 166 3.39 3.83 16.76
C TYR A 166 4.37 4.99 16.97
N ALA A 167 4.06 5.87 17.92
CA ALA A 167 4.90 7.03 18.21
C ALA A 167 6.35 6.60 18.54
N GLY A 168 7.32 7.18 17.83
CA GLY A 168 8.75 6.87 18.01
C GLY A 168 9.21 5.53 17.41
N LYS A 169 8.38 4.85 16.60
CA LYS A 169 8.72 3.57 15.96
C LYS A 169 9.04 3.71 14.47
N ASN A 170 9.55 2.64 13.88
CA ASN A 170 9.84 2.55 12.46
C ASN A 170 8.87 1.58 11.78
N GLY A 171 7.99 2.10 10.92
CA GLY A 171 7.04 1.29 10.15
C GLY A 171 7.67 0.55 8.97
N ARG A 172 8.96 0.77 8.67
CA ARG A 172 9.61 0.20 7.49
C ARG A 172 10.39 -1.05 7.79
N ASN A 173 10.40 -1.97 6.83
CA ASN A 173 11.08 -3.27 6.95
C ASN A 173 10.73 -3.99 8.26
N ALA A 174 9.50 -3.78 8.74
CA ALA A 174 8.97 -4.45 9.91
C ALA A 174 8.56 -5.88 9.55
N TYR A 175 8.32 -6.69 10.56
CA TYR A 175 7.95 -8.09 10.41
C TYR A 175 6.55 -8.33 10.94
N VAL A 176 5.69 -8.91 10.12
CA VAL A 176 4.36 -9.42 10.50
C VAL A 176 4.36 -10.93 10.40
N SER A 177 3.64 -11.63 11.28
CA SER A 177 3.56 -13.09 11.17
C SER A 177 2.75 -13.52 9.95
N ALA A 178 3.23 -14.53 9.23
CA ALA A 178 2.47 -15.19 8.16
C ALA A 178 1.24 -15.96 8.68
N TYR A 179 1.06 -16.04 10.01
CA TYR A 179 -0.18 -16.52 10.62
C TYR A 179 -1.41 -15.77 10.09
N TYR A 180 -1.28 -14.48 9.76
CA TYR A 180 -2.39 -13.67 9.27
C TYR A 180 -2.75 -13.90 7.80
N LEU A 181 -2.00 -14.73 7.06
CA LEU A 181 -2.29 -15.00 5.64
C LEU A 181 -3.61 -15.75 5.47
N SER A 182 -4.44 -15.29 4.53
CA SER A 182 -5.82 -15.78 4.37
C SER A 182 -5.93 -17.11 3.63
N ARG A 183 -4.87 -17.53 2.93
CA ARG A 183 -4.95 -18.59 1.90
C ARG A 183 -4.19 -19.87 2.25
N TRP A 184 -3.25 -19.80 3.18
CA TRP A 184 -2.24 -20.85 3.35
C TRP A 184 -2.33 -21.48 4.74
N GLY A 185 -1.92 -22.75 4.82
CA GLY A 185 -1.94 -23.53 6.06
C GLY A 185 -0.76 -23.21 6.99
N ASN A 186 -0.56 -24.09 7.97
CA ASN A 186 0.50 -23.92 8.95
C ASN A 186 1.89 -23.95 8.30
N ASP A 187 2.76 -23.04 8.75
CA ASP A 187 4.14 -22.91 8.26
C ASP A 187 4.29 -22.77 6.72
N GLU A 188 3.26 -22.22 6.07
CA GLU A 188 3.30 -21.82 4.68
C GLU A 188 3.39 -20.29 4.56
N ALA A 189 4.14 -19.82 3.57
CA ALA A 189 4.33 -18.40 3.27
C ALA A 189 4.48 -18.22 1.76
N ARG A 190 3.33 -18.04 1.10
CA ARG A 190 3.20 -17.85 -0.34
C ARG A 190 2.45 -16.57 -0.65
N ASP A 191 2.71 -16.00 -1.81
CA ASP A 191 1.93 -14.91 -2.36
C ASP A 191 0.53 -15.39 -2.78
N ASN A 192 -0.33 -14.47 -3.19
CA ASN A 192 -1.69 -14.73 -3.62
C ASN A 192 -1.79 -15.68 -4.84
N ASN A 193 -0.72 -15.83 -5.63
CA ASN A 193 -0.66 -16.71 -6.79
C ASN A 193 -0.06 -18.09 -6.46
N GLY A 194 0.30 -18.35 -5.19
CA GLY A 194 0.92 -19.60 -4.75
C GLY A 194 2.45 -19.64 -4.89
N THR A 195 3.06 -18.52 -5.30
CA THR A 195 4.52 -18.37 -5.37
C THR A 195 5.09 -18.37 -3.96
N VAL A 196 6.11 -19.19 -3.70
CA VAL A 196 6.80 -19.17 -2.39
C VAL A 196 7.52 -17.83 -2.22
N ILE A 197 7.23 -17.15 -1.12
CA ILE A 197 7.91 -15.89 -0.77
C ILE A 197 9.39 -16.22 -0.49
N PRO A 198 10.36 -15.51 -1.08
CA PRO A 198 11.79 -15.82 -0.92
C PRO A 198 12.26 -15.52 0.50
N ASN A 199 13.34 -16.15 0.92
CA ASN A 199 13.95 -15.84 2.21
C ASN A 199 14.58 -14.44 2.20
N CYS A 200 14.50 -13.77 3.36
CA CYS A 200 15.43 -12.70 3.70
C CYS A 200 16.80 -13.33 4.03
#